data_AF-A0A3B1CM32-F1
#
_entry.id   AF-A0A3B1CM32-F1
#
_cell.length_a   1.000
_cell.length_b   1.000
_cell.length_c   1.000
_cell.angle_alpha   90.00
_cell.angle_beta   90.00
_cell.angle_gamma   90.00
#
_symmetry.space_group_name_H-M   'P 1'
#
loop_
_entity.id
_entity.type
_entity.pdbx_description
1 polymer ?
#
loop_
_entity_poly.entity_id
_entity_poly.type
_entity_poly.pdbx_seq_one_letter_code
_entity_poly.pdbx_strand_id
1 'polypeptide(L)'
;MNKRIHILIGLALLVVLILFGEVRAEVSGVCSNCHTMHNSQGGIPMNYDSSSTPNQRLLRGDCVGCHAQNTSSNVVNSIPQVYHSDTTDLAAGNFSYVLLADSSGHNVQGIVTSADATLGNTPPGYNSTYDPSSTGFSTASRLVCAGSNGCHGNRDSSDEWDALSGGHHGDDSILKYGTGFTLTGQ
;
A
#
# COMPACT_ATOMS: atom_id res chain seq x y z
N MET A 1 42.54 -11.46 27.04
CA MET A 1 41.69 -10.26 27.12
C MET A 1 41.06 -10.20 28.51
N ASN A 2 41.16 -9.08 29.22
CA ASN A 2 40.80 -9.01 30.65
C ASN A 2 39.28 -9.06 30.84
N LYS A 3 38.77 -9.82 31.82
CA LYS A 3 37.33 -9.91 32.17
C LYS A 3 36.64 -8.54 32.30
N ARG A 4 37.38 -7.53 32.77
CA ARG A 4 36.88 -6.14 32.89
C ARG A 4 36.55 -5.49 31.54
N ILE A 5 37.33 -5.79 30.50
CA ILE A 5 37.10 -5.27 29.14
C ILE A 5 35.84 -5.89 28.53
N HIS A 6 35.62 -7.20 28.74
CA HIS A 6 34.39 -7.86 28.28
C HIS A 6 33.13 -7.32 28.96
N ILE A 7 33.21 -7.03 30.26
CA ILE A 7 32.08 -6.44 31.01
C ILE A 7 31.76 -5.03 30.48
N LEU A 8 32.78 -4.20 30.24
CA LEU A 8 32.60 -2.84 29.70
C LEU A 8 32.01 -2.86 28.27
N ILE A 9 32.47 -3.77 27.41
CA ILE A 9 31.92 -3.95 26.06
C ILE A 9 30.45 -4.40 26.13
N GLY A 10 30.14 -5.36 26.99
CA GLY A 10 28.77 -5.83 27.19
C GLY A 10 27.83 -4.73 27.70
N LEU A 11 28.29 -3.92 28.66
CA LEU A 11 27.49 -2.80 29.19
C LEU A 11 27.27 -1.71 28.14
N ALA A 12 28.29 -1.39 27.34
CA ALA A 12 28.18 -0.41 26.26
C ALA A 12 27.18 -0.86 25.18
N LEU A 13 27.21 -2.14 24.77
CA LEU A 13 26.24 -2.71 23.83
C LEU A 13 24.82 -2.71 24.40
N LEU A 14 24.65 -3.01 25.68
CA LEU A 14 23.35 -2.98 26.35
C LEU A 14 22.78 -1.54 26.41
N VAL A 15 23.62 -0.55 26.74
CA VAL A 15 23.22 0.87 26.76
C VAL A 15 22.85 1.34 25.35
N VAL A 16 23.61 0.95 24.32
CA VAL A 16 23.26 1.18 22.91
C VAL A 16 21.87 0.62 22.62
N LEU A 17 21.60 -0.65 22.94
CA LEU A 17 20.29 -1.28 22.70
C LEU A 17 19.12 -0.60 23.44
N ILE A 18 19.36 0.01 24.61
CA ILE A 18 18.32 0.74 25.37
C ILE A 18 18.08 2.15 24.80
N LEU A 19 19.10 2.76 24.19
CA LEU A 19 19.02 4.13 23.64
C LEU A 19 18.42 4.19 22.23
N PHE A 20 18.45 3.10 21.47
CA PHE A 20 17.72 3.00 20.20
C PHE A 20 16.29 2.56 20.51
N GLY A 21 15.38 3.55 20.59
CA GLY A 21 14.00 3.37 21.03
C GLY A 21 13.17 2.35 20.23
N GLU A 22 11.99 2.05 20.77
CA GLU A 22 11.00 1.14 20.19
C GLU A 22 10.68 1.52 18.73
N VAL A 23 11.14 0.71 17.77
CA VAL A 23 10.66 0.79 16.39
C VAL A 23 9.31 0.08 16.34
N ARG A 24 8.25 0.81 16.67
CA ARG A 24 6.88 0.30 16.58
C ARG A 24 6.48 0.32 15.10
N ALA A 25 6.50 -0.84 14.46
CA ALA A 25 5.71 -1.02 13.25
C ALA A 25 4.24 -1.06 13.68
N GLU A 26 3.45 -0.05 13.28
CA GLU A 26 2.04 0.04 13.68
C GLU A 26 1.14 -0.84 12.78
N VAL A 27 1.66 -1.29 11.62
CA VAL A 27 1.03 -2.37 10.86
C VAL A 27 0.89 -3.60 11.75
N SER A 28 -0.36 -3.97 11.99
CA SER A 28 -0.76 -5.12 12.80
C SER A 28 -1.35 -6.22 11.92
N GLY A 29 -1.29 -7.46 12.40
CA GLY A 29 -1.76 -8.63 11.65
C GLY A 29 -0.62 -9.52 11.16
N VAL A 30 -0.97 -10.50 10.33
CA VAL A 30 -0.01 -11.50 9.83
C VAL A 30 0.65 -10.96 8.57
N CYS A 31 1.91 -10.53 8.68
CA CYS A 31 2.66 -9.91 7.58
C CYS A 31 2.74 -10.80 6.32
N SER A 32 2.75 -12.13 6.51
CA SER A 32 2.79 -13.09 5.40
C SER A 32 1.50 -13.13 4.57
N ASN A 33 0.45 -12.41 4.97
CA ASN A 33 -0.74 -12.15 4.16
C ASN A 33 -0.50 -11.13 3.05
N CYS A 34 0.68 -10.53 2.93
CA CYS A 34 1.07 -9.69 1.80
C CYS A 34 2.55 -9.79 1.47
N HIS A 35 3.38 -10.20 2.44
CA HIS A 35 4.81 -10.29 2.28
C HIS A 35 5.33 -11.73 2.19
N THR A 36 6.46 -11.88 1.53
CA THR A 36 7.29 -13.07 1.51
C THR A 36 8.75 -12.67 1.44
N MET A 37 9.60 -13.27 2.27
CA MET A 37 11.02 -12.93 2.28
C MET A 37 11.75 -13.49 1.04
N HIS A 38 11.27 -14.62 0.50
CA HIS A 38 12.01 -15.40 -0.50
C HIS A 38 11.14 -15.85 -1.68
N ASN A 39 9.87 -15.47 -1.73
CA ASN A 39 8.88 -16.06 -2.63
C ASN A 39 8.89 -17.60 -2.62
N SER A 40 9.13 -18.20 -1.45
CA SER A 40 9.16 -19.66 -1.30
C SER A 40 8.78 -20.09 0.12
N GLN A 41 7.81 -20.99 0.23
CA GLN A 41 7.46 -21.67 1.47
C GLN A 41 7.33 -23.17 1.18
N GLY A 42 8.17 -23.98 1.82
CA GLY A 42 8.21 -25.43 1.53
C GLY A 42 8.60 -25.76 0.09
N GLY A 43 9.36 -24.88 -0.58
CA GLY A 43 9.75 -25.05 -1.98
C GLY A 43 8.71 -24.62 -3.00
N ILE A 44 7.55 -24.12 -2.56
CA ILE A 44 6.47 -23.65 -3.44
C ILE A 44 6.46 -22.11 -3.49
N PRO A 45 6.25 -21.49 -4.67
CA PRO A 45 6.10 -20.06 -4.80
C PRO A 45 5.01 -19.49 -3.88
N MET A 46 5.24 -18.29 -3.35
CA MET A 46 4.29 -17.60 -2.45
C MET A 46 3.50 -16.49 -3.14
N ASN A 47 3.86 -16.10 -4.36
CA ASN A 47 3.16 -15.09 -5.15
C ASN A 47 1.69 -15.51 -5.37
N TYR A 48 0.77 -14.55 -5.38
CA TYR A 48 -0.66 -14.81 -5.57
C TYR A 48 -0.98 -15.40 -6.94
N ASP A 49 -0.19 -15.06 -7.96
CA ASP A 49 -0.28 -15.63 -9.31
C ASP A 49 0.50 -16.95 -9.46
N SER A 50 1.06 -17.49 -8.36
CA SER A 50 1.95 -18.66 -8.33
C SER A 50 3.28 -18.51 -9.11
N SER A 51 3.64 -17.29 -9.53
CA SER A 51 4.92 -17.01 -10.18
C SER A 51 6.10 -17.32 -9.27
N SER A 52 7.12 -17.99 -9.80
CA SER A 52 8.40 -18.20 -9.12
C SER A 52 9.26 -16.93 -9.06
N THR A 53 8.91 -15.88 -9.80
CA THR A 53 9.65 -14.61 -9.79
C THR A 53 9.26 -13.80 -8.54
N PRO A 54 10.23 -13.42 -7.68
CA PRO A 54 9.94 -12.56 -6.54
C PRO A 54 9.48 -11.17 -6.98
N ASN A 55 8.49 -10.61 -6.30
CA ASN A 55 8.11 -9.21 -6.49
C ASN A 55 9.07 -8.27 -5.75
N GLN A 56 9.01 -6.99 -6.10
CA GLN A 56 9.71 -5.96 -5.37
C GLN A 56 9.21 -5.85 -3.92
N ARG A 57 10.04 -5.29 -3.04
CA ARG A 57 9.70 -4.99 -1.63
C ARG A 57 9.17 -6.20 -0.84
N LEU A 58 9.62 -7.40 -1.20
CA LEU A 58 9.26 -8.65 -0.50
C LEU A 58 7.75 -8.91 -0.50
N LEU A 59 7.06 -8.53 -1.58
CA LEU A 59 5.62 -8.70 -1.69
C LEU A 59 5.23 -10.02 -2.35
N ARG A 60 4.05 -10.51 -2.00
CA ARG A 60 3.37 -11.65 -2.63
C ARG A 60 2.51 -11.25 -3.82
N GLY A 61 2.38 -9.96 -4.10
CA GLY A 61 1.68 -9.39 -5.25
C GLY A 61 1.84 -7.87 -5.24
N ASP A 62 1.19 -7.19 -6.17
CA ASP A 62 1.10 -5.73 -6.14
C ASP A 62 -0.05 -5.25 -5.21
N CYS A 63 -0.39 -3.97 -5.30
CA CYS A 63 -1.50 -3.37 -4.57
C CYS A 63 -2.82 -4.15 -4.80
N VAL A 64 -3.11 -4.51 -6.05
CA VAL A 64 -4.32 -5.24 -6.44
C VAL A 64 -4.28 -6.67 -5.89
N GLY A 65 -3.11 -7.33 -5.90
CA GLY A 65 -2.94 -8.66 -5.32
C GLY A 65 -3.36 -8.75 -3.85
N CYS A 66 -3.12 -7.70 -3.05
CA CYS A 66 -3.50 -7.66 -1.64
C CYS A 66 -4.88 -7.02 -1.38
N HIS A 67 -5.23 -5.97 -2.11
CA HIS A 67 -6.41 -5.15 -1.85
C HIS A 67 -7.59 -5.44 -2.78
N ALA A 68 -7.46 -6.33 -3.76
CA ALA A 68 -8.52 -6.67 -4.69
C ALA A 68 -8.63 -8.19 -4.89
N GLN A 69 -8.67 -8.92 -3.77
CA GLN A 69 -8.75 -10.38 -3.77
C GLN A 69 -10.10 -10.93 -4.27
N ASN A 70 -11.05 -10.05 -4.63
CA ASN A 70 -12.37 -10.39 -5.17
C ASN A 70 -13.13 -11.38 -4.27
N THR A 71 -13.18 -11.07 -2.99
CA THR A 71 -13.92 -11.87 -2.01
C THR A 71 -15.29 -11.29 -1.75
N SER A 72 -16.14 -12.03 -1.03
CA SER A 72 -17.43 -11.51 -0.57
C SER A 72 -17.34 -10.54 0.60
N SER A 73 -16.14 -10.29 1.15
CA SER A 73 -15.93 -9.35 2.24
C SER A 73 -15.15 -8.12 1.77
N ASN A 74 -15.55 -6.97 2.29
CA ASN A 74 -14.84 -5.72 2.08
C ASN A 74 -13.56 -5.59 2.94
N VAL A 75 -13.30 -6.52 3.87
CA VAL A 75 -12.06 -6.58 4.67
C VAL A 75 -11.59 -8.03 4.80
N VAL A 76 -10.36 -8.33 4.39
CA VAL A 76 -9.77 -9.68 4.47
C VAL A 76 -8.51 -9.61 5.32
N ASN A 77 -8.44 -10.34 6.43
CA ASN A 77 -7.30 -10.32 7.35
C ASN A 77 -6.88 -8.90 7.81
N SER A 78 -7.86 -8.03 8.08
CA SER A 78 -7.67 -6.60 8.38
C SER A 78 -7.15 -5.76 7.22
N ILE A 79 -7.12 -6.30 6.00
CA ILE A 79 -6.73 -5.59 4.77
C ILE A 79 -8.01 -5.11 4.08
N PRO A 80 -8.24 -3.79 3.96
CA PRO A 80 -9.40 -3.26 3.26
C PRO A 80 -9.34 -3.66 1.78
N GLN A 81 -10.48 -4.11 1.25
CA GLN A 81 -10.61 -4.51 -0.14
C GLN A 81 -11.25 -3.38 -0.95
N VAL A 82 -10.66 -3.07 -2.10
CA VAL A 82 -11.19 -2.11 -3.09
C VAL A 82 -11.97 -2.81 -4.20
N TYR A 83 -12.02 -4.14 -4.20
CA TYR A 83 -12.81 -4.94 -5.13
C TYR A 83 -13.40 -6.14 -4.39
N HIS A 84 -14.72 -6.13 -4.17
CA HIS A 84 -15.44 -7.14 -3.40
C HIS A 84 -16.92 -7.22 -3.82
N SER A 85 -17.63 -8.23 -3.31
CA SER A 85 -19.09 -8.38 -3.47
C SER A 85 -19.88 -8.21 -2.15
N ASP A 86 -19.25 -7.67 -1.11
CA ASP A 86 -19.95 -7.25 0.11
C ASP A 86 -21.07 -6.24 -0.21
N THR A 87 -22.11 -6.25 0.60
CA THR A 87 -23.25 -5.31 0.51
C THR A 87 -22.91 -3.89 0.95
N THR A 88 -21.82 -3.69 1.67
CA THR A 88 -21.36 -2.38 2.15
C THR A 88 -19.98 -2.07 1.60
N ASP A 89 -19.83 -0.88 1.04
CA ASP A 89 -18.52 -0.37 0.60
C ASP A 89 -17.78 0.33 1.75
N LEU A 90 -16.45 0.30 1.69
CA LEU A 90 -15.60 1.15 2.51
C LEU A 90 -15.59 2.60 1.98
N ALA A 91 -14.99 3.51 2.73
CA ALA A 91 -14.97 4.95 2.39
C ALA A 91 -14.35 5.26 1.02
N ALA A 92 -13.49 4.39 0.49
CA ALA A 92 -12.90 4.52 -0.84
C ALA A 92 -13.82 4.03 -1.98
N GLY A 93 -14.98 3.47 -1.66
CA GLY A 93 -15.88 2.82 -2.62
C GLY A 93 -15.39 1.44 -3.06
N ASN A 94 -15.94 0.96 -4.16
CA ASN A 94 -15.66 -0.36 -4.72
C ASN A 94 -15.41 -0.25 -6.23
N PHE A 95 -14.22 -0.69 -6.66
CA PHE A 95 -13.79 -0.62 -8.05
C PHE A 95 -14.55 -1.57 -8.96
N SER A 96 -15.34 -2.52 -8.43
CA SER A 96 -16.22 -3.37 -9.26
C SER A 96 -17.26 -2.57 -10.04
N TYR A 97 -17.60 -1.37 -9.61
CA TYR A 97 -18.57 -0.51 -10.30
C TYR A 97 -18.13 -0.07 -11.70
N VAL A 98 -16.83 -0.08 -11.99
CA VAL A 98 -16.33 0.18 -13.36
C VAL A 98 -16.85 -0.86 -14.36
N LEU A 99 -17.25 -2.05 -13.90
CA LEU A 99 -17.81 -3.11 -14.74
C LEU A 99 -19.30 -2.90 -15.05
N LEU A 100 -19.98 -2.00 -14.32
CA LEU A 100 -21.40 -1.72 -14.52
C LEU A 100 -21.62 -0.66 -15.60
N ALA A 101 -20.78 0.38 -15.61
CA ALA A 101 -20.73 1.41 -16.65
C ALA A 101 -19.42 2.20 -16.55
N ASP A 102 -18.93 2.72 -17.68
CA ASP A 102 -17.75 3.60 -17.76
C ASP A 102 -17.84 4.79 -16.80
N SER A 103 -19.04 5.33 -16.59
CA SER A 103 -19.30 6.47 -15.69
C SER A 103 -19.32 6.12 -14.19
N SER A 104 -19.20 4.84 -13.83
CA SER A 104 -19.44 4.35 -12.46
C SER A 104 -18.17 4.04 -11.68
N GLY A 105 -16.97 4.22 -12.26
CA GLY A 105 -15.73 3.94 -11.56
C GLY A 105 -14.49 4.53 -12.21
N HIS A 106 -13.38 4.51 -11.47
CA HIS A 106 -12.07 4.85 -12.01
C HIS A 106 -11.48 3.65 -12.76
N ASN A 107 -10.87 3.93 -13.92
CA ASN A 107 -10.12 2.96 -14.72
C ASN A 107 -8.72 2.71 -14.11
N VAL A 108 -8.69 2.08 -12.93
CA VAL A 108 -7.46 1.74 -12.20
C VAL A 108 -6.76 0.56 -12.86
N GLN A 109 -5.46 0.70 -13.11
CA GLN A 109 -4.61 -0.35 -13.61
C GLN A 109 -4.69 -1.61 -12.72
N GLY A 110 -4.90 -2.77 -13.33
CA GLY A 110 -4.92 -4.05 -12.62
C GLY A 110 -6.30 -4.50 -12.16
N ILE A 111 -7.30 -3.60 -12.12
CA ILE A 111 -8.71 -3.98 -11.90
C ILE A 111 -9.36 -4.38 -13.22
N VAL A 112 -9.17 -3.56 -14.26
CA VAL A 112 -9.62 -3.84 -15.62
C VAL A 112 -8.43 -4.01 -16.55
N THR A 113 -8.56 -4.95 -17.48
CA THR A 113 -7.48 -5.34 -18.40
C THR A 113 -7.19 -4.23 -19.41
N SER A 114 -8.22 -3.61 -19.98
CA SER A 114 -8.11 -2.54 -20.97
C SER A 114 -8.40 -1.18 -20.36
N ALA A 115 -7.86 -0.12 -20.99
CA ALA A 115 -8.26 1.23 -20.64
C ALA A 115 -9.69 1.51 -21.13
N ASP A 116 -10.38 2.41 -20.43
CA ASP A 116 -11.68 2.95 -20.82
C ASP A 116 -11.62 3.51 -22.24
N ALA A 117 -12.55 3.12 -23.11
CA ALA A 117 -12.52 3.52 -24.52
C ALA A 117 -12.94 4.98 -24.74
N THR A 118 -13.69 5.56 -23.80
CA THR A 118 -14.26 6.90 -23.87
C THR A 118 -13.32 7.93 -23.23
N LEU A 119 -12.87 7.66 -22.01
CA LEU A 119 -12.04 8.55 -21.20
C LEU A 119 -10.55 8.21 -21.27
N GLY A 120 -10.20 7.03 -21.80
CA GLY A 120 -8.82 6.58 -21.90
C GLY A 120 -8.17 6.45 -20.52
N ASN A 121 -7.06 7.16 -20.37
CA ASN A 121 -6.26 7.19 -19.14
C ASN A 121 -6.60 8.38 -18.24
N THR A 122 -7.47 9.29 -18.68
CA THR A 122 -7.78 10.51 -17.92
C THR A 122 -8.88 10.20 -16.90
N PRO A 123 -8.60 10.29 -15.60
CA PRO A 123 -9.63 10.02 -14.61
C PRO A 123 -10.71 11.12 -14.65
N PRO A 124 -12.00 10.76 -14.48
CA PRO A 124 -13.07 11.74 -14.37
C PRO A 124 -12.75 12.81 -13.31
N GLY A 125 -12.97 14.09 -13.66
CA GLY A 125 -12.78 15.21 -12.74
C GLY A 125 -11.32 15.65 -12.52
N TYR A 126 -10.34 15.02 -13.15
CA TYR A 126 -8.95 15.49 -13.07
C TYR A 126 -8.79 16.85 -13.75
N ASN A 127 -8.16 17.77 -13.03
CA ASN A 127 -7.78 19.08 -13.52
C ASN A 127 -6.38 19.39 -13.00
N SER A 128 -5.42 19.51 -13.92
CA SER A 128 -4.01 19.75 -13.61
C SER A 128 -3.75 21.05 -12.86
N THR A 129 -4.67 22.02 -12.92
CA THR A 129 -4.58 23.27 -12.15
C THR A 129 -4.71 23.04 -10.64
N TYR A 130 -5.39 21.97 -10.25
CA TYR A 130 -5.62 21.60 -8.86
C TYR A 130 -4.79 20.38 -8.44
N ASP A 131 -3.85 19.91 -9.28
CA ASP A 131 -2.97 18.81 -8.90
C ASP A 131 -1.90 19.33 -7.91
N PRO A 132 -1.89 18.88 -6.65
CA PRO A 132 -0.86 19.29 -5.68
C PRO A 132 0.53 18.74 -5.99
N SER A 133 0.65 17.75 -6.89
CA SER A 133 1.93 17.15 -7.27
C SER A 133 2.73 18.07 -8.20
N SER A 134 4.00 18.27 -7.87
CA SER A 134 4.99 18.89 -8.75
C SER A 134 5.35 18.01 -9.95
N THR A 135 5.30 16.68 -9.79
CA THR A 135 5.49 15.70 -10.87
C THR A 135 4.28 15.65 -11.80
N GLY A 136 3.08 15.84 -11.24
CA GLY A 136 1.79 15.86 -11.95
C GLY A 136 1.32 14.48 -12.40
N PHE A 137 0.03 14.37 -12.73
CA PHE A 137 -0.53 13.18 -13.35
C PHE A 137 -0.10 13.05 -14.82
N SER A 138 0.42 11.87 -15.20
CA SER A 138 0.72 11.51 -16.59
C SER A 138 -0.54 10.97 -17.29
N THR A 139 -1.03 11.68 -18.30
CA THR A 139 -2.16 11.23 -19.13
C THR A 139 -1.79 10.09 -20.09
N ALA A 140 -0.51 9.74 -20.20
CA ALA A 140 -0.04 8.59 -20.96
C ALA A 140 -0.22 7.25 -20.22
N SER A 141 -0.51 7.29 -18.92
CA SER A 141 -0.64 6.10 -18.06
C SER A 141 -1.95 6.14 -17.29
N ARG A 142 -2.53 4.96 -17.00
CA ARG A 142 -3.76 4.86 -16.20
C ARG A 142 -3.54 5.33 -14.76
N LEU A 143 -4.64 5.51 -14.04
CA LEU A 143 -4.62 5.65 -12.59
C LEU A 143 -4.07 4.36 -11.98
N VAL A 144 -3.18 4.50 -11.00
CA VAL A 144 -2.60 3.40 -10.22
C VAL A 144 -2.90 3.65 -8.74
N CYS A 145 -2.37 2.82 -7.84
CA CYS A 145 -2.72 2.94 -6.42
C CYS A 145 -1.98 4.11 -5.76
N ALA A 146 -0.71 4.31 -6.08
CA ALA A 146 0.12 5.32 -5.42
C ALA A 146 0.97 6.18 -6.37
N GLY A 147 1.61 7.21 -5.80
CA GLY A 147 2.49 8.11 -6.56
C GLY A 147 1.74 9.13 -7.40
N SER A 148 2.41 9.69 -8.40
CA SER A 148 1.90 10.83 -9.19
C SER A 148 0.63 10.49 -9.99
N ASN A 149 0.56 9.24 -10.48
CA ASN A 149 -0.62 8.66 -11.13
C ASN A 149 -1.56 7.92 -10.16
N GLY A 150 -1.36 8.03 -8.84
CA GLY A 150 -2.19 7.38 -7.84
C GLY A 150 -2.78 8.35 -6.82
N CYS A 151 -3.58 7.78 -5.92
CA CYS A 151 -4.26 8.53 -4.86
C CYS A 151 -3.53 8.42 -3.51
N HIS A 152 -2.66 7.44 -3.34
CA HIS A 152 -1.96 7.17 -2.08
C HIS A 152 -0.48 7.56 -2.13
N GLY A 153 0.08 7.82 -0.95
CA GLY A 153 1.50 8.10 -0.78
C GLY A 153 1.93 9.48 -1.28
N ASN A 154 3.25 9.65 -1.42
CA ASN A 154 3.84 10.86 -1.95
C ASN A 154 3.56 11.00 -3.46
N ARG A 155 2.66 11.92 -3.82
CA ARG A 155 2.31 12.18 -5.22
C ARG A 155 3.40 12.86 -6.04
N ASP A 156 4.49 13.32 -5.44
CA ASP A 156 5.68 13.80 -6.17
C ASP A 156 6.57 12.64 -6.66
N SER A 157 6.34 11.40 -6.22
CA SER A 157 7.04 10.22 -6.72
C SER A 157 6.25 9.53 -7.83
N SER A 158 6.89 9.22 -8.96
CA SER A 158 6.25 8.43 -10.02
C SER A 158 6.24 6.92 -9.74
N ASP A 159 7.14 6.43 -8.89
CA ASP A 159 7.18 5.02 -8.47
C ASP A 159 6.24 4.80 -7.28
N GLU A 160 5.32 3.83 -7.42
CA GLU A 160 4.28 3.53 -6.41
C GLU A 160 4.89 3.07 -5.09
N TRP A 161 6.00 2.32 -5.13
CA TRP A 161 6.62 1.75 -3.94
C TRP A 161 7.42 2.79 -3.17
N ASP A 162 8.12 3.67 -3.88
CA ASP A 162 8.80 4.80 -3.26
C ASP A 162 7.80 5.81 -2.71
N ALA A 163 6.66 6.01 -3.37
CA ALA A 163 5.58 6.88 -2.88
C ALA A 163 4.98 6.40 -1.56
N LEU A 164 4.91 5.09 -1.34
CA LEU A 164 4.33 4.46 -0.13
C LEU A 164 5.37 4.11 0.94
N SER A 165 6.66 4.22 0.61
CA SER A 165 7.74 3.81 1.48
C SER A 165 7.67 4.49 2.85
N GLY A 166 7.79 3.70 3.92
CA GLY A 166 7.63 4.16 5.30
C GLY A 166 6.18 4.37 5.72
N GLY A 167 5.37 5.05 4.90
CA GLY A 167 3.95 5.35 5.20
C GLY A 167 3.10 4.09 5.38
N HIS A 168 3.33 3.05 4.59
CA HIS A 168 2.61 1.78 4.74
C HIS A 168 2.84 1.11 6.10
N HIS A 169 4.02 1.29 6.72
CA HIS A 169 4.35 0.76 8.06
C HIS A 169 4.18 1.80 9.18
N GLY A 170 3.73 3.00 8.81
CA GLY A 170 3.59 4.13 9.71
C GLY A 170 2.34 4.04 10.57
N ASP A 171 2.29 4.89 11.59
CA ASP A 171 1.10 5.07 12.41
C ASP A 171 0.00 5.76 11.61
N ASP A 172 -1.10 5.04 11.37
CA ASP A 172 -2.29 5.50 10.66
C ASP A 172 -3.39 5.99 11.62
N SER A 173 -3.13 6.09 12.93
CA SER A 173 -4.12 6.50 13.94
C SER A 173 -4.72 7.87 13.65
N ILE A 174 -3.96 8.77 13.03
CA ILE A 174 -4.46 10.08 12.59
C ILE A 174 -5.44 10.00 11.41
N LEU A 175 -5.36 8.92 10.61
CA LEU A 175 -6.25 8.66 9.48
C LEU A 175 -7.51 7.88 9.87
N LYS A 176 -7.48 7.22 11.04
CA LYS A 176 -8.65 6.56 11.63
C LYS A 176 -9.56 7.63 12.21
N TYR A 177 -10.59 8.04 11.47
CA TYR A 177 -11.59 9.00 11.92
C TYR A 177 -12.09 8.66 13.33
N GLY A 178 -11.85 9.57 14.29
CA GLY A 178 -12.11 9.35 15.71
C GLY A 178 -11.72 10.56 16.57
N THR A 179 -11.84 10.44 17.89
CA THR A 179 -11.66 11.54 18.87
C THR A 179 -10.26 12.15 18.93
N GLY A 180 -9.31 11.68 18.11
CA GLY A 180 -7.93 12.16 18.03
C GLY A 180 -7.57 12.97 16.78
N PHE A 181 -8.50 13.20 15.84
CA PHE A 181 -8.21 14.03 14.66
C PHE A 181 -8.11 15.51 15.06
N THR A 182 -6.88 16.03 15.15
CA THR A 182 -6.61 17.47 15.26
C THR A 182 -6.00 17.98 13.96
N LEU A 183 -6.58 19.06 13.41
CA LEU A 183 -6.20 19.72 12.15
C LEU A 183 -4.75 20.22 12.06
N THR A 184 -3.96 20.11 13.14
CA THR A 184 -2.59 20.61 13.25
C THR A 184 -1.52 19.52 13.19
N GLY A 185 -1.83 18.33 12.66
CA GLY A 185 -0.93 17.17 12.62
C GLY A 185 0.15 17.18 11.54
N GLN A 186 0.86 18.30 11.35
CA GLN A 186 2.19 18.36 10.71
C GLN A 186 3.15 19.14 11.61
#